data_AF-A0A502WQ95-F1
#
_entry.id   AF-A0A502WQ95-F1
#
_cell.length_a   1.000
_cell.length_b   1.000
_cell.length_c   1.000
_cell.angle_alpha   90.00
_cell.angle_beta   90.00
_cell.angle_gamma   90.00
#
_symmetry.space_group_name_H-M   'P 1'
#
loop_
_entity.id
_entity.type
_entity.pdbx_description
1 polymer ?
#
loop_
_entity_poly.entity_id
_entity_poly.type
_entity_poly.pdbx_seq_one_letter_code
_entity_poly.pdbx_strand_id
1 'polypeptide(L)'
;MTEPRNLSAPEILFLKLETSGLYRKDISIDDSAQPWCPEIAAALCNRSGLITNHFAHMVKSDGRTIKENAEKVHGISARASSQVGIPEPRVLGALSDMLKTAPLDSHIKVVTFGDMDRMVVASLFARFALASGKKSDAYDRLWLNRPLIEFIDLQKPYAQQLCKLPSEFEGGLGDFKWPSLDEAGSIILGQPAHEGLRDAWSDLVTMKALYFRFAEMGLFEQDVAA
;
A
#
# COMPACT_ATOMS: atom_id res chain seq x y z
N MET A 1 -3.77 8.21 37.89
CA MET A 1 -3.15 9.14 36.93
C MET A 1 -3.40 8.59 35.54
N THR A 2 -4.06 9.34 34.68
CA THR A 2 -4.24 8.98 33.25
C THR A 2 -3.05 9.48 32.47
N GLU A 3 -2.34 8.60 31.76
CA GLU A 3 -1.27 9.04 30.86
C GLU A 3 -1.81 10.03 29.81
N PRO A 4 -1.06 11.09 29.48
CA PRO A 4 -1.46 12.02 28.42
C PRO A 4 -1.50 11.29 27.08
N ARG A 5 -2.49 11.63 26.23
CA ARG A 5 -2.57 11.10 24.87
C ARG A 5 -1.32 11.50 24.10
N ASN A 6 -0.66 10.52 23.48
CA ASN A 6 0.46 10.76 22.60
C ASN A 6 -0.04 11.43 21.31
N LEU A 7 0.17 12.74 21.18
CA LEU A 7 -0.21 13.57 20.02
C LEU A 7 0.98 13.82 19.08
N SER A 8 2.01 12.96 19.10
CA SER A 8 3.13 13.06 18.17
C SER A 8 2.64 13.07 16.72
N ALA A 9 3.33 13.86 15.89
CA ALA A 9 3.01 13.92 14.48
C ALA A 9 3.08 12.51 13.87
N PRO A 10 2.11 12.14 13.02
CA PRO A 10 2.21 10.90 12.28
C PRO A 10 3.38 10.95 11.29
N GLU A 11 4.14 9.86 11.22
CA GLU A 11 5.35 9.77 10.39
C GLU A 11 5.31 8.60 9.41
N ILE A 12 4.39 7.64 9.59
CA ILE A 12 4.35 6.40 8.82
C ILE A 12 2.94 6.14 8.33
N LEU A 13 2.75 6.09 7.01
CA LEU A 13 1.52 5.67 6.35
C LEU A 13 1.70 4.25 5.81
N PHE A 14 0.99 3.29 6.38
CA PHE A 14 0.83 1.97 5.79
C PHE A 14 -0.29 2.02 4.75
N LEU A 15 -0.05 1.45 3.57
CA LEU A 15 -1.01 1.41 2.48
C LEU A 15 -1.03 0.01 1.85
N LYS A 16 -2.21 -0.60 1.79
CA LYS A 16 -2.43 -1.88 1.10
C LYS A 16 -3.63 -1.79 0.17
N LEU A 17 -3.46 -2.28 -1.05
CA LEU A 17 -4.55 -2.38 -2.03
C LEU A 17 -4.78 -3.84 -2.42
N GLU A 18 -6.04 -4.17 -2.67
CA GLU A 18 -6.40 -5.19 -3.66
C GLU A 18 -6.58 -4.49 -5.00
N THR A 19 -6.10 -5.11 -6.08
CA THR A 19 -6.07 -4.49 -7.42
C THR A 19 -6.97 -5.23 -8.38
N SER A 20 -7.55 -4.56 -9.37
CA SER A 20 -8.39 -5.19 -10.39
C SER A 20 -7.59 -6.00 -11.41
N GLY A 21 -6.25 -6.00 -11.29
CA GLY A 21 -5.30 -6.60 -12.20
C GLY A 21 -3.90 -6.00 -12.03
N LEU A 22 -2.93 -6.51 -12.80
CA LEU A 22 -1.56 -6.03 -12.75
C LEU A 22 -1.40 -4.66 -13.40
N TYR A 23 -0.58 -3.81 -12.77
CA TYR A 23 -0.15 -2.52 -13.32
C TYR A 23 0.65 -2.71 -14.60
N ARG A 24 0.42 -1.84 -15.59
CA ARG A 24 1.04 -1.93 -16.92
C ARG A 24 2.04 -0.80 -17.13
N LYS A 25 3.30 -1.15 -17.35
CA LYS A 25 4.38 -0.17 -17.60
C LYS A 25 4.43 0.30 -19.05
N ASP A 26 3.71 -0.37 -19.95
CA ASP A 26 3.71 -0.14 -21.40
C ASP A 26 2.62 0.83 -21.87
N ILE A 27 1.79 1.34 -20.96
CA ILE A 27 0.74 2.33 -21.24
C ILE A 27 0.87 3.53 -20.29
N SER A 28 0.20 4.63 -20.60
CA SER A 28 0.23 5.84 -19.77
C SER A 28 -0.32 5.57 -18.37
N ILE A 29 0.16 6.34 -17.39
CA ILE A 29 -0.30 6.25 -15.99
C ILE A 29 -1.78 6.63 -15.83
N ASP A 30 -2.28 7.52 -16.70
CA ASP A 30 -3.67 7.99 -16.71
C ASP A 30 -4.57 7.20 -17.68
N ASP A 31 -4.05 6.13 -18.31
CA ASP A 31 -4.83 5.29 -19.19
C ASP A 31 -5.94 4.56 -18.42
N SER A 32 -7.14 4.50 -18.99
CA SER A 32 -8.29 3.77 -18.44
C SER A 32 -8.09 2.26 -18.33
N ALA A 33 -7.13 1.69 -19.08
CA ALA A 33 -6.77 0.28 -19.06
C ALA A 33 -5.79 -0.09 -17.93
N GLN A 34 -5.24 0.89 -17.21
CA GLN A 34 -4.54 0.63 -15.95
C GLN A 34 -5.51 0.03 -14.93
N PRO A 35 -5.04 -0.81 -14.00
CA PRO A 35 -5.91 -1.36 -12.97
C PRO A 35 -6.48 -0.26 -12.07
N TRP A 36 -7.64 -0.55 -11.51
CA TRP A 36 -8.23 0.21 -10.41
C TRP A 36 -8.13 -0.62 -9.12
N CYS A 37 -8.55 -0.02 -8.01
CA CYS A 37 -8.44 -0.62 -6.69
C CYS A 37 -9.84 -0.97 -6.17
N PRO A 38 -10.24 -2.26 -6.14
CA PRO A 38 -11.51 -2.69 -5.56
C PRO A 38 -11.57 -2.55 -4.05
N GLU A 39 -10.46 -2.68 -3.33
CA GLU A 39 -10.41 -2.52 -1.88
C GLU A 39 -9.07 -1.93 -1.45
N ILE A 40 -9.11 -1.02 -0.48
CA ILE A 40 -7.96 -0.30 0.03
C ILE A 40 -8.02 -0.24 1.55
N ALA A 41 -6.86 -0.35 2.17
CA ALA A 41 -6.65 -0.03 3.57
C ALA A 41 -5.48 0.95 3.72
N ALA A 42 -5.66 1.93 4.61
CA ALA A 42 -4.62 2.87 4.97
C ALA A 42 -4.61 3.06 6.49
N ALA A 43 -3.43 3.08 7.09
CA ALA A 43 -3.26 3.39 8.51
C ALA A 43 -2.07 4.33 8.71
N LEU A 44 -2.33 5.45 9.35
CA LEU A 44 -1.33 6.44 9.70
C LEU A 44 -0.90 6.26 11.15
N CYS A 45 0.39 6.06 11.34
CA CYS A 45 1.02 5.77 12.62
C CYS A 45 2.05 6.84 12.98
N ASN A 46 2.22 7.05 14.28
CA ASN A 46 3.42 7.70 14.78
C ASN A 46 4.60 6.72 14.79
N ARG A 47 5.79 7.21 15.20
CA ARG A 47 7.02 6.42 15.24
C ARG A 47 6.96 5.19 16.17
N SER A 48 6.14 5.23 17.22
CA SER A 48 5.96 4.09 18.13
C SER A 48 4.98 3.04 17.58
N GLY A 49 4.42 3.25 16.39
CA GLY A 49 3.46 2.33 15.77
C GLY A 49 2.04 2.43 16.31
N LEU A 50 1.70 3.49 17.05
CA LEU A 50 0.32 3.79 17.43
C LEU A 50 -0.42 4.34 16.21
N ILE A 51 -1.53 3.70 15.84
CA ILE A 51 -2.41 4.16 14.77
C ILE A 51 -3.17 5.40 15.26
N THR A 52 -2.97 6.53 14.57
CA THR A 52 -3.61 7.81 14.87
C THR A 52 -4.80 8.09 13.95
N ASN A 53 -4.79 7.53 12.74
CA ASN A 53 -5.88 7.60 11.77
C ASN A 53 -5.85 6.34 10.88
N HIS A 54 -7.00 5.84 10.45
CA HIS A 54 -7.09 4.72 9.53
C HIS A 54 -8.41 4.69 8.78
N PHE A 55 -8.42 4.02 7.62
CA PHE A 55 -9.64 3.58 6.95
C PHE A 55 -9.41 2.26 6.22
N ALA A 56 -10.50 1.53 5.99
CA ALA A 56 -10.55 0.40 5.08
C ALA A 56 -11.88 0.44 4.32
N HIS A 57 -11.81 0.44 2.99
CA HIS A 57 -12.99 0.63 2.15
C HIS A 57 -12.94 -0.24 0.89
N MET A 58 -14.07 -0.85 0.60
CA MET A 58 -14.41 -1.31 -0.74
C MET A 58 -14.70 -0.10 -1.64
N VAL A 59 -14.15 -0.10 -2.84
CA VAL A 59 -14.36 0.94 -3.86
C VAL A 59 -15.41 0.46 -4.84
N LYS A 60 -16.34 1.34 -5.18
CA LYS A 60 -17.42 1.00 -6.11
C LYS A 60 -16.86 0.75 -7.51
N SER A 61 -17.25 -0.36 -8.14
CA SER A 61 -16.76 -0.70 -9.48
C SER A 61 -17.24 0.26 -10.57
N ASP A 62 -18.40 0.90 -10.42
CA ASP A 62 -18.95 1.87 -11.38
C ASP A 62 -18.91 1.38 -12.83
N GLY A 63 -19.25 0.09 -13.04
CA GLY A 63 -19.28 -0.56 -14.35
C GLY A 63 -17.93 -1.12 -14.82
N ARG A 64 -16.85 -0.92 -14.06
CA ARG A 64 -15.53 -1.50 -14.33
C ARG A 64 -15.49 -2.98 -13.99
N THR A 65 -14.65 -3.72 -14.69
CA THR A 65 -14.43 -5.15 -14.47
C THR A 65 -13.21 -5.41 -13.59
N ILE A 66 -13.14 -6.62 -13.02
CA ILE A 66 -11.97 -7.16 -12.31
C ILE A 66 -11.48 -8.36 -13.13
N LYS A 67 -10.17 -8.47 -13.36
CA LYS A 67 -9.60 -9.61 -14.08
C LYS A 67 -9.81 -10.89 -13.28
N GLU A 68 -10.10 -11.99 -13.94
CA GLU A 68 -10.41 -13.28 -13.30
C GLU A 68 -9.32 -13.71 -12.29
N ASN A 69 -8.04 -13.58 -12.64
CA ASN A 69 -6.95 -13.92 -11.72
C ASN A 69 -6.90 -13.00 -10.50
N ALA A 70 -7.25 -11.71 -10.65
CA ALA A 70 -7.31 -10.80 -9.52
C ALA A 70 -8.49 -11.15 -8.60
N GLU A 71 -9.65 -11.50 -9.15
CA GLU A 71 -10.79 -11.97 -8.37
C GLU A 71 -10.48 -13.28 -7.63
N LYS A 72 -9.72 -14.21 -8.23
CA LYS A 72 -9.27 -15.44 -7.55
C LYS A 72 -8.33 -15.17 -6.38
N VAL A 73 -7.42 -14.21 -6.51
CA VAL A 73 -6.45 -13.87 -5.47
C VAL A 73 -7.10 -13.08 -4.34
N HIS A 74 -7.97 -12.11 -4.68
CA HIS A 74 -8.51 -11.14 -3.72
C HIS A 74 -9.91 -11.49 -3.23
N GLY A 75 -10.65 -12.35 -3.93
CA GLY A 75 -12.02 -12.71 -3.58
C GLY A 75 -13.06 -11.63 -3.85
N ILE A 76 -12.67 -10.52 -4.47
CA ILE A 76 -13.54 -9.37 -4.70
C ILE A 76 -14.02 -9.38 -6.14
N SER A 77 -15.33 -9.52 -6.32
CA SER A 77 -15.96 -9.38 -7.63
C SER A 77 -16.39 -7.93 -7.91
N ALA A 78 -16.48 -7.58 -9.19
CA ALA A 78 -17.00 -6.28 -9.62
C ALA A 78 -18.46 -6.07 -9.16
N ARG A 79 -19.23 -7.16 -9.03
CA ARG A 79 -20.60 -7.14 -8.53
C ARG A 79 -20.65 -6.82 -7.03
N ALA A 80 -19.85 -7.51 -6.22
CA ALA A 80 -19.80 -7.29 -4.78
C ALA A 80 -19.37 -5.85 -4.46
N SER A 81 -18.28 -5.39 -5.08
CA SER A 81 -17.78 -4.02 -4.93
C SER A 81 -18.79 -2.96 -5.39
N SER A 82 -19.60 -3.21 -6.43
CA SER A 82 -20.67 -2.30 -6.86
C SER A 82 -21.77 -2.08 -5.81
N GLN A 83 -22.07 -3.12 -5.02
CA GLN A 83 -23.17 -3.12 -4.06
C GLN A 83 -22.82 -2.41 -2.75
N VAL A 84 -21.59 -2.60 -2.26
CA VAL A 84 -21.18 -2.13 -0.93
C VAL A 84 -20.09 -1.06 -0.96
N GLY A 85 -19.45 -0.87 -2.13
CA GLY A 85 -18.33 0.06 -2.26
C GLY A 85 -18.75 1.53 -2.26
N ILE A 86 -17.84 2.38 -1.82
CA ILE A 86 -17.99 3.84 -1.88
C ILE A 86 -17.32 4.40 -3.15
N PRO A 87 -17.75 5.56 -3.66
CA PRO A 87 -17.15 6.16 -4.85
C PRO A 87 -15.64 6.41 -4.69
N GLU A 88 -14.86 6.06 -5.72
CA GLU A 88 -13.41 6.25 -5.76
C GLU A 88 -12.94 7.67 -5.37
N PRO A 89 -13.60 8.77 -5.80
CA PRO A 89 -13.23 10.12 -5.34
C PRO A 89 -13.28 10.31 -3.82
N ARG A 90 -14.18 9.62 -3.10
CA ARG A 90 -14.25 9.71 -1.63
C ARG A 90 -13.05 9.03 -0.97
N VAL A 91 -12.63 7.90 -1.53
CA VAL A 91 -11.44 7.16 -1.07
C VAL A 91 -10.16 7.96 -1.33
N LEU A 92 -10.00 8.51 -2.53
CA LEU A 92 -8.87 9.39 -2.85
C LEU A 92 -8.87 10.65 -1.99
N GLY A 93 -10.04 11.19 -1.66
CA GLY A 93 -10.20 12.27 -0.69
C GLY A 93 -9.69 11.90 0.70
N ALA A 94 -10.13 10.76 1.24
CA ALA A 94 -9.68 10.27 2.55
C ALA A 94 -8.16 10.04 2.60
N LEU A 95 -7.59 9.43 1.57
CA LEU A 95 -6.13 9.25 1.46
C LEU A 95 -5.40 10.60 1.36
N SER A 96 -5.94 11.54 0.59
CA SER A 96 -5.40 12.90 0.48
C SER A 96 -5.38 13.60 1.83
N ASP A 97 -6.45 13.47 2.62
CA ASP A 97 -6.54 14.06 3.94
C ASP A 97 -5.53 13.44 4.90
N MET A 98 -5.35 12.12 4.89
CA MET A 98 -4.30 11.43 5.66
C MET A 98 -2.91 11.97 5.31
N LEU A 99 -2.58 12.09 4.01
CA LEU A 99 -1.30 12.64 3.56
C LEU A 99 -1.08 14.10 4.00
N LYS A 100 -2.16 14.88 4.15
CA LYS A 100 -2.08 16.30 4.58
C LYS A 100 -2.03 16.48 6.10
N THR A 101 -2.25 15.44 6.89
CA THR A 101 -2.13 15.53 8.36
C THR A 101 -0.68 15.74 8.82
N ALA A 102 0.29 15.25 8.05
CA ALA A 102 1.70 15.56 8.24
C ALA A 102 2.04 16.88 7.52
N PRO A 103 2.73 17.83 8.18
CA PRO A 103 3.28 19.02 7.52
C PRO A 103 4.12 18.66 6.28
N LEU A 104 4.15 19.55 5.27
CA LEU A 104 4.93 19.31 4.03
C LEU A 104 6.45 19.35 4.25
N ASP A 105 6.89 19.93 5.36
CA ASP A 105 8.27 20.01 5.84
C ASP A 105 8.61 18.90 6.87
N SER A 106 7.75 17.89 7.00
CA SER A 106 8.01 16.69 7.81
C SER A 106 8.23 15.46 6.94
N HIS A 107 9.15 14.59 7.38
CA HIS A 107 9.35 13.29 6.74
C HIS A 107 8.12 12.40 6.95
N ILE A 108 7.66 11.78 5.85
CA ILE A 108 6.62 10.76 5.91
C ILE A 108 7.04 9.52 5.13
N LYS A 109 7.01 8.38 5.81
CA LYS A 109 7.28 7.06 5.25
C LYS A 109 5.98 6.47 4.76
N VAL A 110 5.88 6.15 3.48
CA VAL A 110 4.78 5.37 2.91
C VAL A 110 5.25 3.94 2.72
N VAL A 111 4.66 3.03 3.48
CA VAL A 111 5.06 1.62 3.53
C VAL A 111 4.06 0.77 2.75
N THR A 112 4.58 0.00 1.79
CA THR A 112 3.83 -0.97 0.97
C THR A 112 4.56 -2.32 0.96
N PHE A 113 3.90 -3.35 0.41
CA PHE A 113 4.52 -4.66 0.17
C PHE A 113 4.59 -4.91 -1.34
N GLY A 114 5.67 -4.45 -1.96
CA GLY A 114 5.81 -4.29 -3.40
C GLY A 114 5.47 -2.86 -3.88
N ASP A 115 5.99 -2.50 -5.05
CA ASP A 115 5.80 -1.17 -5.67
C ASP A 115 4.43 -1.00 -6.37
N MET A 116 3.64 -2.08 -6.48
CA MET A 116 2.37 -2.06 -7.23
C MET A 116 1.36 -1.09 -6.64
N ASP A 117 1.18 -1.10 -5.32
CA ASP A 117 0.24 -0.23 -4.61
C ASP A 117 0.55 1.25 -4.85
N ARG A 118 1.84 1.60 -4.86
CA ARG A 118 2.32 2.95 -5.18
C ARG A 118 1.88 3.39 -6.57
N MET A 119 2.10 2.51 -7.56
CA MET A 119 1.79 2.78 -8.97
C MET A 119 0.30 2.84 -9.23
N VAL A 120 -0.50 1.98 -8.61
CA VAL A 120 -1.96 2.01 -8.75
C VAL A 120 -2.54 3.28 -8.14
N VAL A 121 -2.11 3.70 -6.94
CA VAL A 121 -2.56 4.97 -6.35
C VAL A 121 -2.19 6.18 -7.23
N ALA A 122 -0.98 6.20 -7.78
CA ALA A 122 -0.56 7.27 -8.68
C ALA A 122 -1.46 7.34 -9.93
N SER A 123 -1.78 6.18 -10.51
CA SER A 123 -2.71 6.05 -11.64
C SER A 123 -4.13 6.51 -11.32
N LEU A 124 -4.63 6.19 -10.12
CA LEU A 124 -5.95 6.65 -9.65
C LEU A 124 -6.00 8.18 -9.51
N PHE A 125 -4.97 8.80 -8.91
CA PHE A 125 -4.88 10.26 -8.83
C PHE A 125 -4.77 10.92 -10.20
N ALA A 126 -4.02 10.32 -11.13
CA ALA A 126 -3.85 10.85 -12.47
C ALA A 126 -5.19 10.88 -13.24
N ARG A 127 -5.95 9.77 -13.19
CA ARG A 127 -7.30 9.71 -13.77
C ARG A 127 -8.28 10.65 -13.06
N PHE A 128 -8.22 10.75 -11.74
CA PHE A 128 -9.03 11.68 -10.97
C PHE A 128 -8.78 13.14 -11.36
N ALA A 129 -7.53 13.50 -11.66
CA ALA A 129 -7.17 14.82 -12.16
C ALA A 129 -7.82 15.12 -13.52
N LEU A 130 -7.70 14.19 -14.47
CA LEU A 130 -8.32 14.34 -15.80
C LEU A 130 -9.85 14.46 -15.69
N ALA A 131 -10.49 13.61 -14.89
CA ALA A 131 -11.94 13.68 -14.63
C ALA A 131 -12.37 15.00 -13.98
N SER A 132 -11.45 15.68 -13.30
CA SER A 132 -11.65 16.99 -12.68
C SER A 132 -11.26 18.18 -13.58
N GLY A 133 -10.98 17.93 -14.87
CA GLY A 133 -10.56 18.97 -15.81
C GLY A 133 -9.15 19.53 -15.58
N LYS A 134 -8.29 18.78 -14.88
CA LYS A 134 -6.88 19.13 -14.61
C LYS A 134 -5.96 18.27 -15.46
N LYS A 135 -4.67 18.65 -15.50
CA LYS A 135 -3.61 17.78 -16.06
C LYS A 135 -3.43 16.54 -15.19
N SER A 136 -3.00 15.42 -15.78
CA SER A 136 -2.83 14.15 -15.07
C SER A 136 -1.80 14.21 -13.94
N ASP A 137 -0.82 15.10 -14.02
CA ASP A 137 0.21 15.33 -13.00
C ASP A 137 -0.22 16.25 -11.84
N ALA A 138 -1.48 16.71 -11.81
CA ALA A 138 -1.94 17.73 -10.86
C ALA A 138 -1.85 17.31 -9.37
N TYR A 139 -1.73 16.01 -9.09
CA TYR A 139 -1.59 15.46 -7.74
C TYR A 139 -0.21 14.83 -7.47
N ASP A 140 0.76 14.97 -8.37
CA ASP A 140 2.10 14.39 -8.20
C ASP A 140 2.79 14.92 -6.94
N ARG A 141 2.65 16.22 -6.64
CA ARG A 141 3.22 16.83 -5.43
C ARG A 141 2.55 16.38 -4.13
N LEU A 142 1.41 15.68 -4.20
CA LEU A 142 0.76 15.07 -3.04
C LEU A 142 1.27 13.64 -2.82
N TRP A 143 1.54 12.91 -3.90
CA TRP A 143 1.86 11.47 -3.88
C TRP A 143 3.27 11.15 -4.38
N LEU A 144 3.51 11.27 -5.70
CA LEU A 144 4.77 10.82 -6.31
C LEU A 144 6.00 11.63 -5.87
N ASN A 145 5.83 12.95 -5.77
CA ASN A 145 6.90 13.94 -5.63
C ASN A 145 6.65 14.87 -4.43
N ARG A 146 5.93 14.38 -3.41
CA ARG A 146 5.74 15.12 -2.16
C ARG A 146 7.11 15.38 -1.53
N PRO A 147 7.43 16.61 -1.06
CA PRO A 147 8.66 16.84 -0.32
C PRO A 147 8.77 15.91 0.90
N LEU A 148 9.96 15.34 1.12
CA LEU A 148 10.29 14.48 2.26
C LEU A 148 9.41 13.21 2.38
N ILE A 149 8.81 12.77 1.27
CA ILE A 149 8.19 11.44 1.21
C ILE A 149 9.25 10.38 0.94
N GLU A 150 9.18 9.30 1.70
CA GLU A 150 9.99 8.10 1.49
C GLU A 150 9.05 6.94 1.22
N PHE A 151 9.24 6.23 0.11
CA PHE A 151 8.51 5.00 -0.17
C PHE A 151 9.34 3.81 0.26
N ILE A 152 8.78 2.98 1.15
CA ILE A 152 9.42 1.79 1.69
C ILE A 152 8.67 0.57 1.17
N ASP A 153 9.34 -0.20 0.31
CA ASP A 153 8.89 -1.51 -0.13
C ASP A 153 9.42 -2.58 0.84
N LEU A 154 8.53 -3.24 1.57
CA LEU A 154 8.90 -4.32 2.49
C LEU A 154 9.27 -5.63 1.77
N GLN A 155 8.75 -5.85 0.56
CA GLN A 155 9.01 -7.07 -0.19
C GLN A 155 10.48 -7.11 -0.64
N LYS A 156 11.02 -5.97 -1.07
CA LYS A 156 12.38 -5.83 -1.59
C LYS A 156 13.14 -4.65 -1.00
N PRO A 157 14.40 -4.84 -0.57
CA PRO A 157 15.13 -6.11 -0.52
C PRO A 157 14.79 -6.95 0.72
N TYR A 158 14.06 -6.40 1.69
CA TYR A 158 14.00 -6.93 3.06
C TYR A 158 13.40 -8.34 3.17
N ALA A 159 12.11 -8.51 2.84
CA ALA A 159 11.47 -9.83 2.96
C ALA A 159 12.12 -10.85 2.01
N GLN A 160 12.50 -10.45 0.80
CA GLN A 160 13.22 -11.31 -0.15
C GLN A 160 14.50 -11.90 0.46
N GLN A 161 15.33 -11.08 1.12
CA GLN A 161 16.61 -11.50 1.70
C GLN A 161 16.47 -12.26 3.03
N LEU A 162 15.38 -12.05 3.76
CA LEU A 162 15.10 -12.76 5.01
C LEU A 162 14.44 -14.12 4.76
N CYS A 163 13.47 -14.20 3.85
CA CYS A 163 12.75 -15.43 3.55
C CYS A 163 13.59 -16.43 2.76
N LYS A 164 14.48 -15.95 1.89
CA LYS A 164 15.41 -16.78 1.10
C LYS A 164 14.75 -17.93 0.33
N LEU A 165 13.52 -17.70 -0.17
CA LEU A 165 12.78 -18.73 -0.91
C LEU A 165 13.45 -19.03 -2.26
N PRO A 166 13.45 -20.31 -2.71
CA PRO A 166 14.01 -20.68 -3.99
C PRO A 166 13.27 -19.97 -5.14
N SER A 167 14.02 -19.39 -6.08
CA SER A 167 13.46 -18.79 -7.29
C SER A 167 13.11 -19.87 -8.31
N GLU A 168 11.96 -19.70 -8.98
CA GLU A 168 11.51 -20.57 -10.07
C GLU A 168 12.20 -20.24 -11.42
N PHE A 169 12.93 -19.11 -11.50
CA PHE A 169 13.65 -18.72 -12.71
C PHE A 169 15.04 -19.37 -12.74
N GLU A 170 15.17 -20.48 -13.47
CA GLU A 170 16.46 -21.09 -13.80
C GLU A 170 17.34 -20.10 -14.59
N GLY A 171 18.54 -19.78 -14.08
CA GLY A 171 19.55 -18.98 -14.79
C GLY A 171 19.68 -17.50 -14.38
N GLY A 172 18.87 -17.03 -13.43
CA GLY A 172 19.11 -15.74 -12.76
C GLY A 172 20.16 -15.88 -11.66
N LEU A 173 21.17 -15.01 -11.65
CA LEU A 173 22.22 -14.93 -10.63
C LEU A 173 21.65 -14.94 -9.19
N GLY A 174 21.59 -16.10 -8.53
CA GLY A 174 21.54 -16.24 -7.06
C GLY A 174 20.40 -15.54 -6.30
N ASP A 175 19.42 -14.92 -6.96
CA ASP A 175 18.38 -14.13 -6.31
C ASP A 175 17.22 -15.01 -5.83
N PHE A 176 16.79 -14.77 -4.59
CA PHE A 176 15.64 -15.45 -3.98
C PHE A 176 14.31 -15.02 -4.62
N LYS A 177 13.30 -15.90 -4.59
CA LYS A 177 11.92 -15.57 -4.94
C LYS A 177 11.43 -14.39 -4.09
N TRP A 178 10.59 -13.55 -4.67
CA TRP A 178 9.91 -12.48 -3.92
C TRP A 178 8.77 -13.13 -3.15
N PRO A 179 8.79 -13.12 -1.81
CA PRO A 179 7.76 -13.78 -1.04
C PRO A 179 6.42 -13.07 -1.21
N SER A 180 5.32 -13.82 -1.14
CA SER A 180 4.01 -13.24 -0.86
C SER A 180 3.99 -12.64 0.54
N LEU A 181 2.99 -11.79 0.83
CA LEU A 181 2.84 -11.24 2.18
C LEU A 181 2.57 -12.34 3.22
N ASP A 182 1.85 -13.39 2.84
CA ASP A 182 1.59 -14.53 3.71
C ASP A 182 2.87 -15.35 3.97
N GLU A 183 3.67 -15.62 2.94
CA GLU A 183 4.97 -16.28 3.09
C GLU A 183 5.89 -15.48 4.02
N ALA A 184 5.96 -14.16 3.84
CA ALA A 184 6.75 -13.28 4.69
C ALA A 184 6.23 -13.25 6.14
N GLY A 185 4.92 -13.13 6.34
CA GLY A 185 4.30 -13.18 7.68
C GLY A 185 4.58 -14.50 8.39
N SER A 186 4.46 -15.61 7.68
CA SER A 186 4.73 -16.94 8.23
C SER A 186 6.19 -17.12 8.62
N ILE A 187 7.13 -16.82 7.71
CA ILE A 187 8.56 -17.06 7.92
C ILE A 187 9.17 -16.08 8.95
N ILE A 188 8.80 -14.80 8.89
CA ILE A 188 9.48 -13.74 9.65
C ILE A 188 8.79 -13.48 10.98
N LEU A 189 7.45 -13.50 11.01
CA LEU A 189 6.66 -13.21 12.21
C LEU A 189 6.21 -14.48 12.93
N GLY A 190 6.37 -15.67 12.34
CA GLY A 190 5.87 -16.92 12.90
C GLY A 190 4.34 -17.00 12.91
N GLN A 191 3.67 -16.23 12.04
CA GLN A 191 2.22 -16.29 11.92
C GLN A 191 1.80 -17.62 11.28
N PRO A 192 0.64 -18.18 11.68
CA PRO A 192 0.10 -19.33 10.98
C PRO A 192 -0.17 -18.95 9.53
N ALA A 193 0.11 -19.87 8.60
CA ALA A 193 -0.28 -19.70 7.21
C ALA A 193 -1.80 -19.45 7.16
N HIS A 194 -2.20 -18.45 6.39
CA HIS A 194 -3.60 -18.08 6.37
C HIS A 194 -4.41 -19.06 5.51
N GLU A 195 -5.53 -19.54 6.03
CA GLU A 195 -6.49 -20.32 5.26
C GLU A 195 -7.57 -19.38 4.69
N GLY A 196 -7.55 -19.16 3.37
CA GLY A 196 -8.59 -18.40 2.67
C GLY A 196 -8.18 -16.99 2.25
N LEU A 197 -9.19 -16.16 1.99
CA LEU A 197 -9.04 -14.80 1.46
C LEU A 197 -8.92 -13.79 2.61
N ARG A 198 -8.00 -12.83 2.47
CA ARG A 198 -7.85 -11.69 3.40
C ARG A 198 -8.34 -10.40 2.77
N ASP A 199 -8.90 -9.55 3.61
CA ASP A 199 -9.18 -8.16 3.24
C ASP A 199 -7.89 -7.30 3.32
N ALA A 200 -7.92 -6.15 2.65
CA ALA A 200 -6.78 -5.23 2.62
C ALA A 200 -6.34 -4.78 4.02
N TRP A 201 -7.26 -4.72 5.00
CA TRP A 201 -6.94 -4.33 6.38
C TRP A 201 -6.12 -5.39 7.11
N SER A 202 -6.51 -6.66 6.98
CA SER A 202 -5.82 -7.80 7.57
C SER A 202 -4.40 -7.92 7.01
N ASP A 203 -4.25 -7.75 5.69
CA ASP A 203 -2.94 -7.67 5.05
C ASP A 203 -2.13 -6.46 5.56
N LEU A 204 -2.74 -5.29 5.70
CA LEU A 204 -2.09 -4.10 6.23
C LEU A 204 -1.56 -4.32 7.66
N VAL A 205 -2.31 -5.04 8.51
CA VAL A 205 -1.88 -5.36 9.88
C VAL A 205 -0.62 -6.24 9.87
N THR A 206 -0.57 -7.25 9.00
CA THR A 206 0.64 -8.06 8.82
C THR A 206 1.81 -7.23 8.27
N MET A 207 1.54 -6.36 7.29
CA MET A 207 2.55 -5.46 6.73
C MET A 207 3.12 -4.50 7.79
N LYS A 208 2.27 -3.94 8.65
CA LYS A 208 2.69 -3.11 9.79
C LYS A 208 3.58 -3.90 10.74
N ALA A 209 3.22 -5.14 11.08
CA ALA A 209 4.02 -5.99 11.94
C ALA A 209 5.40 -6.30 11.33
N LEU A 210 5.45 -6.58 10.02
CA LEU A 210 6.72 -6.76 9.29
C LEU A 210 7.60 -5.53 9.34
N TYR A 211 7.05 -4.34 9.10
CA TYR A 211 7.80 -3.08 9.19
C TYR A 211 8.46 -2.93 10.56
N PHE A 212 7.69 -3.05 11.66
CA PHE A 212 8.28 -2.89 12.98
C PHE A 212 9.29 -3.99 13.31
N ARG A 213 9.08 -5.22 12.81
CA ARG A 213 10.08 -6.28 12.93
C ARG A 213 11.38 -5.95 12.19
N PHE A 214 11.30 -5.36 11.00
CA PHE A 214 12.49 -4.91 10.25
C PHE A 214 13.19 -3.74 10.93
N ALA A 215 12.42 -2.82 11.52
CA ALA A 215 12.97 -1.73 12.32
C ALA A 215 13.73 -2.25 13.56
N GLU A 216 13.16 -3.23 14.28
CA GLU A 216 13.84 -3.92 15.40
C GLU A 216 15.14 -4.60 14.98
N MET A 217 15.20 -5.13 13.75
CA MET A 217 16.39 -5.74 13.16
C MET A 217 17.42 -4.70 12.66
N GLY A 218 17.09 -3.40 12.71
CA GLY A 218 17.96 -2.33 12.22
C GLY A 218 18.11 -2.29 10.70
N LEU A 219 17.09 -2.74 9.95
CA LEU A 219 17.14 -2.83 8.49
C LEU A 219 16.82 -1.51 7.77
N PHE A 220 16.17 -0.57 8.45
CA PHE A 220 16.02 0.79 7.95
C PHE A 220 17.20 1.60 8.45
N GLU A 221 17.72 2.49 7.62
CA GLU A 221 18.70 3.47 8.07
C GLU A 221 18.11 4.19 9.29
N GLN A 222 18.81 4.12 10.42
CA GLN A 222 18.50 5.03 11.52
C GLN A 222 18.81 6.42 10.97
N ASP A 223 17.83 7.32 11.03
CA ASP A 223 18.08 8.74 10.81
C ASP A 223 19.26 9.11 11.72
N VAL A 224 20.45 9.26 11.13
CA VAL A 224 21.61 9.78 11.84
C VAL A 224 21.19 11.19 12.18
N ALA A 225 20.76 11.38 13.43
CA ALA A 225 20.44 12.68 13.96
C ALA A 225 21.69 13.56 13.75
N ALA A 226 21.58 14.49 12.81
CA ALA A 226 22.43 15.66 12.73
C ALA A 226 21.73 16.80 13.46
#